data_AF-T1CIL5-F1
#
_entry.id   AF-T1CIL5-F1
#
_cell.length_a   1.000
_cell.length_b   1.000
_cell.length_c   1.000
_cell.angle_alpha   90.00
_cell.angle_beta   90.00
_cell.angle_gamma   90.00
#
_symmetry.space_group_name_H-M   'P 1'
#
loop_
_entity.id
_entity.type
_entity.pdbx_description
1 polymer ?
#
loop_
_entity_poly.entity_id
_entity_poly.type
_entity_poly.pdbx_seq_one_letter_code
_entity_poly.pdbx_strand_id
1 'polypeptide(L)'
;MAQFNRVIGLFGAVMINLGAIIGAGIFVIIGMAIGKAGPSILISIVLSGLIAMLTGISFSEIAQHVTKEGGVYEYAREALSPSAGFVGGWMWTFGNIIALAAVSLSMGSYINAMLGTSIPLVYFGTAAILLFMTVNILGIKNSVKTLTGLVI
;
A
#
# COMPACT_ATOMS: atom_id res chain seq x y z
N MET A 1 -24.64 -9.66 -14.39
CA MET A 1 -23.68 -9.73 -13.27
C MET A 1 -22.30 -9.62 -13.89
N ALA A 2 -21.54 -8.57 -13.58
CA ALA A 2 -20.19 -8.41 -14.14
C ALA A 2 -19.28 -9.49 -13.53
N GLN A 3 -18.83 -10.44 -14.34
CA GLN A 3 -17.95 -11.53 -13.93
C GLN A 3 -16.52 -11.00 -13.95
N PHE A 4 -15.96 -10.73 -12.77
CA PHE A 4 -14.56 -10.32 -12.64
C PHE A 4 -13.65 -11.49 -12.96
N ASN A 5 -12.95 -11.42 -14.10
CA ASN A 5 -11.93 -12.40 -14.44
C ASN A 5 -10.80 -12.33 -13.41
N ARG A 6 -10.48 -13.46 -12.78
CA ARG A 6 -9.31 -13.57 -11.90
C ARG A 6 -8.04 -13.48 -12.74
N VAL A 7 -7.56 -12.25 -12.96
CA VAL A 7 -6.32 -11.99 -13.71
C VAL A 7 -5.08 -12.27 -12.84
N ILE A 8 -5.21 -12.24 -11.51
CA ILE A 8 -4.11 -12.40 -10.56
C ILE A 8 -4.32 -13.69 -9.75
N GLY A 9 -3.37 -14.63 -9.85
CA GLY A 9 -3.33 -15.83 -9.02
C GLY A 9 -2.82 -15.56 -7.60
N LEU A 10 -2.95 -16.54 -6.69
CA LEU A 10 -2.54 -16.42 -5.28
C LEU A 10 -1.09 -15.92 -5.13
N PHE A 11 -0.16 -16.51 -5.88
CA PHE A 11 1.24 -16.14 -5.82
C PHE A 11 1.46 -14.68 -6.23
N GLY A 12 0.80 -14.22 -7.31
CA GLY A 12 0.87 -12.83 -7.75
C GLY A 12 0.32 -11.87 -6.69
N ALA A 13 -0.80 -12.21 -6.06
CA ALA A 13 -1.39 -11.40 -4.99
C ALA A 13 -0.46 -11.30 -3.77
N VAL A 14 0.16 -12.41 -3.36
CA VAL A 14 1.12 -12.42 -2.24
C VAL A 14 2.37 -11.59 -2.58
N MET A 15 2.93 -11.75 -3.78
CA MET A 15 4.12 -11.00 -4.20
C MET A 15 3.88 -9.49 -4.27
N ILE A 16 2.73 -9.06 -4.79
CA ILE A 16 2.36 -7.64 -4.83
C ILE A 16 2.30 -7.05 -3.42
N ASN A 17 1.65 -7.76 -2.49
CA ASN A 17 1.54 -7.29 -1.11
C ASN A 17 2.89 -7.30 -0.38
N LEU A 18 3.71 -8.34 -0.56
CA LEU A 18 5.06 -8.38 0.02
C LEU A 18 5.94 -7.24 -0.50
N GLY A 19 5.87 -6.95 -1.81
CA GLY A 19 6.59 -5.81 -2.39
C GLY A 19 6.19 -4.48 -1.76
N ALA A 20 4.89 -4.27 -1.54
CA ALA A 20 4.39 -3.06 -0.88
C ALA A 20 4.84 -2.97 0.60
N ILE A 21 4.77 -4.07 1.36
CA ILE A 21 5.16 -4.11 2.78
C ILE A 21 6.67 -3.89 2.93
N ILE A 22 7.49 -4.53 2.10
CA ILE A 22 8.95 -4.35 2.12
C ILE A 22 9.32 -2.92 1.72
N GLY A 23 8.72 -2.42 0.63
CA GLY A 23 8.95 -1.07 0.10
C GLY A 23 8.66 0.03 1.12
N ALA A 24 7.46 0.02 1.70
CA ALA A 24 7.07 1.02 2.69
C ALA A 24 7.67 0.75 4.07
N GLY A 25 7.67 -0.49 4.56
CA GLY A 25 8.11 -0.79 5.92
C GLY A 25 9.62 -0.67 6.11
N ILE A 26 10.39 -1.41 5.31
CA ILE A 26 11.84 -1.54 5.52
C ILE A 26 12.57 -0.27 5.10
N PHE A 27 12.25 0.29 3.93
CA PHE A 27 12.99 1.45 3.41
C PHE A 27 12.52 2.79 3.98
N VAL A 28 11.28 2.92 4.46
CA VAL A 28 10.82 4.19 5.06
C VAL A 28 10.96 4.17 6.57
N ILE A 29 10.40 3.16 7.24
CA ILE A 29 10.13 3.23 8.68
C ILE A 29 11.31 2.72 9.51
N ILE A 30 11.96 1.63 9.08
CA ILE A 30 13.04 1.00 9.89
C ILE A 30 14.20 1.97 10.13
N GLY A 31 14.62 2.73 9.11
CA GLY A 31 15.71 3.71 9.25
C GLY A 31 15.44 4.74 10.36
N MET A 32 14.21 5.27 10.43
CA MET A 32 13.80 6.19 11.49
C MET A 32 13.62 5.51 12.84
N ALA A 33 13.13 4.27 12.84
CA ALA A 33 12.86 3.50 14.05
C ALA A 33 14.15 3.07 14.77
N ILE A 34 15.21 2.71 14.03
CA ILE A 34 16.51 2.33 14.63
C ILE A 34 17.08 3.49 15.45
N GLY A 35 16.96 4.72 14.95
CA GLY A 35 17.45 5.92 15.66
C GLY A 35 16.77 6.16 17.01
N LYS A 36 15.55 5.64 17.22
CA LYS A 36 14.81 5.78 18.48
C LYS A 36 14.87 4.54 19.37
N ALA A 37 14.76 3.35 18.80
CA ALA A 37 14.67 2.09 19.54
C ALA A 37 16.03 1.42 19.79
N GLY A 38 17.06 1.77 19.01
CA GLY A 38 18.37 1.12 19.09
C GLY A 38 18.28 -0.41 18.87
N PRO A 39 19.06 -1.23 19.60
CA PRO A 39 19.07 -2.69 19.45
C PRO A 39 17.72 -3.37 19.71
N SER A 40 16.81 -2.71 20.43
CA SER A 40 15.49 -3.27 20.78
C SER A 40 14.49 -3.30 19.62
N ILE A 41 14.85 -2.76 18.45
CA ILE A 41 13.98 -2.73 17.26
C ILE A 41 13.52 -4.13 16.82
N LEU A 42 14.34 -5.17 17.04
CA LEU A 42 13.97 -6.55 16.70
C LEU A 42 12.72 -6.99 17.47
N ILE A 43 12.61 -6.59 18.74
CA ILE A 43 11.45 -6.90 19.58
C ILE A 43 10.21 -6.17 19.03
N SER A 44 10.34 -4.90 18.65
CA SER A 44 9.24 -4.14 18.03
C SER A 44 8.78 -4.74 16.70
N ILE A 45 9.70 -5.23 15.87
CA ILE A 45 9.38 -5.88 14.59
C ILE A 45 8.61 -7.18 14.84
N VAL A 46 9.09 -8.02 15.75
CA VAL A 46 8.40 -9.29 16.10
C VAL A 46 6.99 -9.00 16.63
N LEU A 47 6.85 -8.04 17.54
CA LEU A 47 5.55 -7.68 18.10
C LEU A 47 4.60 -7.12 17.04
N SER A 48 5.10 -6.25 16.15
CA SER A 48 4.32 -5.73 15.02
C SER A 48 3.89 -6.85 14.07
N GLY A 49 4.75 -7.83 13.82
CA GLY A 49 4.44 -9.01 13.01
C GLY A 49 3.30 -9.84 13.61
N LEU A 50 3.33 -10.07 14.92
CA LEU A 50 2.25 -10.78 15.62
C LEU A 50 0.91 -10.05 15.51
N ILE A 51 0.90 -8.73 15.71
CA ILE A 51 -0.32 -7.91 15.57
C ILE A 51 -0.84 -7.96 14.13
N ALA A 52 0.06 -7.89 13.14
CA ALA A 52 -0.30 -7.98 11.73
C ALA A 52 -0.86 -9.38 11.36
N MET A 53 -0.32 -10.46 11.93
CA MET A 53 -0.85 -11.82 11.72
C MET A 53 -2.26 -11.97 12.28
N LEU A 54 -2.50 -11.50 13.51
CA LEU A 54 -3.85 -11.52 14.10
C LEU A 54 -4.84 -10.73 13.24
N THR A 55 -4.44 -9.54 12.81
CA THR A 55 -5.25 -8.70 11.91
C THR A 55 -5.53 -9.41 10.58
N GLY A 56 -4.53 -10.05 9.99
CA GLY A 56 -4.66 -10.81 8.75
C GLY A 56 -5.62 -11.99 8.86
N ILE A 57 -5.59 -12.72 9.97
CA ILE A 57 -6.54 -13.81 10.24
C ILE A 57 -7.97 -13.27 10.32
N SER A 58 -8.21 -12.19 11.08
CA SER A 58 -9.54 -11.56 11.15
C SER A 58 -10.05 -11.11 9.78
N PHE A 59 -9.20 -10.50 8.95
CA PHE A 59 -9.58 -10.15 7.57
C PHE A 59 -9.84 -11.38 6.69
N SER A 60 -9.14 -12.49 6.91
CA SER A 60 -9.36 -13.72 6.14
C SER A 60 -10.72 -14.36 6.42
N GLU A 61 -11.19 -14.31 7.68
CA GLU A 61 -12.52 -14.81 8.04
C GLU A 61 -13.63 -13.97 7.41
N ILE A 62 -13.48 -12.64 7.42
CA ILE A 62 -14.44 -11.73 6.76
C ILE A 62 -14.43 -11.96 5.25
N ALA A 63 -13.25 -12.12 4.63
CA ALA A 63 -13.11 -12.34 3.19
C ALA A 63 -13.77 -13.64 2.68
N GLN A 64 -13.97 -14.63 3.55
CA GLN A 64 -14.71 -15.86 3.19
C GLN A 64 -16.22 -15.61 3.06
N HIS A 65 -16.76 -14.65 3.84
CA HIS A 65 -18.19 -14.34 3.85
C HIS A 65 -18.52 -13.20 2.87
N VAL A 66 -17.67 -12.19 2.79
CA VAL A 66 -17.85 -11.01 1.96
C VAL A 66 -17.12 -11.19 0.62
N THR A 67 -17.83 -11.67 -0.39
CA THR A 67 -17.28 -11.90 -1.74
C THR A 67 -17.47 -10.72 -2.70
N LYS A 68 -17.89 -9.57 -2.17
CA LYS A 68 -18.08 -8.33 -2.94
C LYS A 68 -16.77 -7.57 -3.09
N GLU A 69 -16.61 -6.92 -4.24
CA GLU A 69 -15.51 -5.98 -4.45
C GLU A 69 -15.73 -4.70 -3.63
N GLY A 70 -14.66 -4.19 -3.00
CA GLY A 70 -14.72 -2.99 -2.18
C GLY A 70 -13.75 -2.95 -1.00
N GLY A 71 -13.12 -4.07 -0.67
CA GLY A 71 -12.08 -4.15 0.36
C GLY A 71 -12.56 -3.67 1.73
N VAL A 72 -11.76 -2.83 2.39
CA VAL A 72 -12.01 -2.34 3.76
C VAL A 72 -13.38 -1.65 3.91
N TYR A 73 -13.86 -0.96 2.88
CA TYR A 73 -15.16 -0.30 2.91
C TYR A 73 -16.31 -1.30 3.01
N GLU A 74 -16.36 -2.31 2.13
CA GLU A 74 -17.42 -3.33 2.15
C GLU A 74 -17.28 -4.26 3.37
N TYR A 75 -16.05 -4.58 3.80
CA TYR A 75 -15.83 -5.35 5.02
C TYR A 75 -16.36 -4.65 6.27
N ALA A 76 -16.06 -3.35 6.43
CA ALA A 76 -16.56 -2.58 7.57
C ALA A 76 -18.08 -2.31 7.48
N ARG A 77 -18.62 -2.17 6.26
CA ARG A 77 -20.06 -2.02 6.03
C ARG A 77 -20.85 -3.27 6.41
N GLU A 78 -20.36 -4.45 6.04
CA GLU A 78 -21.03 -5.72 6.36
C GLU A 78 -20.83 -6.17 7.81
N ALA A 79 -19.65 -5.93 8.39
CA ALA A 79 -19.35 -6.37 9.77
C ALA A 79 -19.91 -5.45 10.86
N LEU A 80 -20.04 -4.13 10.61
CA LEU A 80 -20.41 -3.14 11.64
C LEU A 80 -21.68 -2.37 11.28
N SER A 81 -21.61 -1.47 10.30
CA SER A 81 -22.74 -0.66 9.84
C SER A 81 -22.38 0.14 8.57
N PRO A 82 -23.37 0.62 7.79
CA PRO A 82 -23.11 1.46 6.61
C PRO A 82 -22.32 2.74 6.90
N SER A 83 -22.55 3.38 8.04
CA SER A 83 -21.80 4.57 8.45
C SER A 83 -20.36 4.25 8.83
N ALA A 84 -20.12 3.12 9.51
CA ALA A 84 -18.77 2.63 9.81
C ALA A 84 -18.00 2.27 8.54
N GLY A 85 -18.68 1.68 7.54
CA GLY A 85 -18.11 1.45 6.21
C GLY A 85 -17.62 2.74 5.55
N PHE A 86 -18.45 3.78 5.51
CA PHE A 86 -18.09 5.08 4.94
C PHE A 86 -16.87 5.71 5.63
N VAL A 87 -16.87 5.77 6.97
CA VAL A 87 -15.73 6.31 7.72
C VAL A 87 -14.47 5.47 7.49
N GLY A 88 -14.58 4.14 7.54
CA GLY A 88 -13.47 3.23 7.29
C GLY A 88 -12.86 3.39 5.90
N GLY A 89 -13.69 3.54 4.86
CA GLY A 89 -13.25 3.83 3.50
C GLY A 89 -12.46 5.13 3.39
N TRP A 90 -12.97 6.21 4.00
CA TRP A 90 -12.25 7.49 4.03
C TRP A 90 -10.93 7.43 4.80
N MET A 91 -10.91 6.78 5.97
CA MET A 91 -9.68 6.60 6.74
C MET A 91 -8.64 5.78 5.96
N TRP A 92 -9.08 4.75 5.24
CA TRP A 92 -8.20 3.97 4.37
C TRP A 92 -7.61 4.82 3.25
N THR A 93 -8.42 5.62 2.56
CA THR A 93 -7.94 6.50 1.49
C THR A 93 -6.94 7.54 2.00
N PHE A 94 -7.26 8.24 3.10
CA PHE A 94 -6.33 9.22 3.68
C PHE A 94 -5.04 8.56 4.18
N GLY A 95 -5.14 7.38 4.79
CA GLY A 95 -3.97 6.60 5.21
C GLY A 95 -3.04 6.29 4.04
N ASN A 96 -3.60 5.88 2.89
CA ASN A 96 -2.82 5.61 1.69
C ASN A 96 -2.19 6.88 1.10
N ILE A 97 -2.88 8.03 1.12
CA ILE A 97 -2.31 9.31 0.67
C ILE A 97 -1.10 9.70 1.53
N ILE A 98 -1.22 9.60 2.86
CA ILE A 98 -0.13 9.90 3.79
C ILE A 98 1.04 8.93 3.60
N ALA A 99 0.74 7.63 3.44
CA ALA A 99 1.76 6.62 3.19
C ALA A 99 2.53 6.89 1.88
N LEU A 100 1.82 7.23 0.80
CA LEU A 100 2.44 7.59 -0.47
C LEU A 100 3.36 8.82 -0.34
N ALA A 101 2.92 9.84 0.41
CA ALA A 101 3.74 11.02 0.67
C ALA A 101 5.02 10.65 1.45
N ALA A 102 4.91 9.80 2.47
CA ALA A 102 6.06 9.35 3.26
C ALA A 102 7.07 8.57 2.39
N VAL A 103 6.60 7.62 1.58
CA VAL A 103 7.45 6.83 0.65
C VAL A 103 8.18 7.75 -0.34
N SER A 104 7.48 8.74 -0.89
CA SER A 104 8.04 9.68 -1.86
C SER A 104 9.15 10.54 -1.25
N LEU A 105 8.97 11.00 0.00
CA LEU A 105 10.01 11.75 0.72
C LEU A 105 11.22 10.88 1.05
N SER A 106 11.00 9.62 1.45
CA SER A 106 12.08 8.67 1.71
C SER A 106 12.92 8.40 0.48
N MET A 107 12.31 8.24 -0.70
CA MET A 107 13.06 8.11 -1.95
C MET A 107 13.98 9.31 -2.19
N GLY A 108 13.50 10.53 -1.94
CA GLY A 108 14.34 11.74 -2.01
C GLY A 108 15.51 11.72 -1.01
N SER A 109 15.30 11.16 0.18
CA SER A 109 16.35 11.06 1.20
C SER A 109 17.47 10.10 0.79
N TYR A 110 17.11 8.97 0.17
CA TYR A 110 18.08 8.04 -0.39
C TYR A 110 18.87 8.67 -1.54
N ILE A 111 18.21 9.38 -2.44
CA ILE A 111 18.87 10.05 -3.58
C ILE A 111 19.88 11.09 -3.09
N ASN A 112 19.49 11.93 -2.12
CA ASN A 112 20.41 12.91 -1.52
C ASN A 112 21.61 12.23 -0.83
N ALA A 113 21.37 11.14 -0.09
CA ALA A 113 22.44 10.40 0.56
C ALA A 113 23.41 9.77 -0.44
N MET A 114 22.93 9.30 -1.59
CA MET A 114 23.76 8.71 -2.65
C MET A 114 24.55 9.76 -3.46
N LEU A 115 23.95 10.92 -3.74
CA LEU A 115 24.57 11.97 -4.56
C LEU A 115 25.35 13.00 -3.75
N GLY A 116 25.27 12.96 -2.41
CA GLY A 116 25.89 13.95 -1.52
C GLY A 116 25.25 15.35 -1.65
N THR A 117 24.04 15.45 -2.19
CA THR A 117 23.34 16.71 -2.40
C THR A 117 22.45 17.07 -1.21
N SER A 118 22.19 18.36 -1.01
CA SER A 118 21.31 18.87 0.06
C SER A 118 20.05 19.55 -0.51
N ILE A 119 19.49 18.98 -1.58
CA ILE A 119 18.28 19.53 -2.20
C ILE A 119 17.09 19.22 -1.29
N PRO A 120 16.13 20.15 -1.09
CA PRO A 120 14.95 19.86 -0.27
C PRO A 120 14.19 18.63 -0.78
N LEU A 121 13.89 17.70 0.13
CA LEU A 121 13.27 16.40 -0.17
C LEU A 121 11.95 16.51 -0.95
N VAL A 122 11.25 17.63 -0.78
CA VAL A 122 9.99 17.94 -1.45
C VAL A 122 10.14 17.94 -2.97
N TYR A 123 11.27 18.39 -3.52
CA TYR A 123 11.47 18.41 -4.98
C TYR A 123 11.58 17.00 -5.56
N PHE A 124 12.32 16.10 -4.90
CA PHE A 124 12.40 14.70 -5.32
C PHE A 124 11.08 13.96 -5.10
N GLY A 125 10.41 14.20 -3.97
CA GLY A 125 9.13 13.57 -3.66
C GLY A 125 8.04 13.97 -4.64
N THR A 126 7.91 15.26 -4.94
CA THR A 126 6.93 15.76 -5.92
C THR A 126 7.27 15.29 -7.34
N ALA A 127 8.54 15.29 -7.75
CA ALA A 127 8.96 14.76 -9.04
C ALA A 127 8.67 13.26 -9.18
N ALA A 128 8.92 12.45 -8.14
CA ALA A 128 8.61 11.04 -8.13
C ALA A 128 7.10 10.79 -8.25
N ILE A 129 6.28 11.50 -7.47
CA ILE A 129 4.81 11.40 -7.55
C ILE A 129 4.33 11.78 -8.96
N LEU A 130 4.80 12.88 -9.53
CA LEU A 130 4.43 13.32 -10.87
C LEU A 130 4.86 12.33 -11.93
N LEU A 131 6.06 11.73 -11.80
CA LEU A 131 6.54 10.70 -12.72
C LEU A 131 5.66 9.46 -12.64
N PHE A 132 5.40 8.92 -11.45
CA PHE A 132 4.51 7.76 -11.28
C PHE A 132 3.09 8.05 -11.73
N MET A 133 2.57 9.25 -11.46
CA MET A 133 1.27 9.70 -11.94
C MET A 133 1.26 9.79 -13.48
N THR A 134 2.30 10.33 -14.09
CA THR A 134 2.43 10.42 -15.55
C THR A 134 2.52 9.04 -16.19
N VAL A 135 3.33 8.13 -15.62
CA VAL A 135 3.41 6.73 -16.05
C VAL A 135 2.07 6.03 -15.87
N ASN A 136 1.35 6.30 -14.78
CA ASN A 136 0.02 5.73 -14.55
C ASN A 136 -0.97 6.25 -15.60
N ILE A 137 -1.00 7.56 -15.88
CA ILE A 137 -1.89 8.19 -16.87
C ILE A 137 -1.56 7.77 -18.32
N LEU A 138 -0.29 7.74 -18.70
CA LEU A 138 0.14 7.29 -20.03
C LEU A 138 -0.04 5.78 -20.19
N GLY A 139 0.19 5.04 -19.11
CA GLY A 139 -0.06 3.61 -19.00
C GLY A 139 -1.53 3.27 -19.17
N ILE A 140 -2.47 4.10 -18.69
CA ILE A 140 -3.93 3.83 -18.74
C ILE A 140 -4.46 3.62 -20.17
N LYS A 141 -3.89 4.26 -21.22
CA LYS A 141 -4.35 4.02 -22.60
C LYS A 141 -4.00 2.62 -23.12
N ASN A 142 -2.94 2.00 -22.62
CA ASN A 142 -2.59 0.60 -22.89
C ASN A 142 -3.10 -0.34 -21.79
N SER A 143 -3.08 0.02 -20.51
CA SER A 143 -3.59 -0.82 -19.41
C SER A 143 -5.10 -1.02 -19.47
N VAL A 144 -5.90 -0.03 -19.88
CA VAL A 144 -7.36 -0.21 -20.08
C VAL A 144 -7.62 -1.02 -21.36
N LYS A 145 -6.93 -0.73 -22.48
CA LYS A 145 -7.11 -1.51 -23.73
C LYS A 145 -6.56 -2.94 -23.65
N THR A 146 -5.49 -3.18 -22.91
CA THR A 146 -4.90 -4.51 -22.73
C THR A 146 -5.67 -5.31 -21.67
N LEU A 147 -6.26 -4.68 -20.63
CA LEU A 147 -7.23 -5.37 -19.77
C LEU A 147 -8.52 -5.74 -20.51
N THR A 148 -9.03 -4.87 -21.39
CA THR A 148 -10.23 -5.17 -22.17
C THR A 148 -9.94 -6.12 -23.35
N GLY A 149 -8.72 -6.11 -23.88
CA GLY A 149 -8.29 -6.95 -25.02
C GLY A 149 -7.73 -8.32 -24.65
N LEU A 150 -7.30 -8.55 -23.40
CA LEU A 150 -6.97 -9.89 -22.89
C LEU A 150 -8.19 -10.63 -22.32
N VAL A 151 -9.37 -10.00 -22.32
CA VAL A 151 -10.64 -10.54 -21.81
C VAL A 151 -11.64 -10.84 -22.95
N ILE A 152 -11.21 -10.74 -24.21
CA ILE A 152 -11.87 -11.35 -25.38
C ILE A 152 -10.87 -12.29 -26.04
#